data_AF-V9IJM3-F1
#
_entry.id   AF-V9IJM3-F1
#
_cell.length_a   1.000
_cell.length_b   1.000
_cell.length_c   1.000
_cell.angle_alpha   90.00
_cell.angle_beta   90.00
_cell.angle_gamma   90.00
#
_symmetry.space_group_name_H-M   'P 1'
#
loop_
_entity.id
_entity.type
_entity.pdbx_description
1 polymer ?
#
loop_
_entity_poly.entity_id
_entity_poly.type
_entity_poly.pdbx_seq_one_letter_code
_entity_poly.pdbx_strand_id
1 'polypeptide(L)'
;MILSAFLQLIQDDKLASILSIRKGKTLLLRFLPYLNVTDHRNQLEELWNAIFRGLAIIGRRDSHHLISLHSEFQRWFDTVQNFNTIFRLARSLSDSANQPIKNNSLAFALTNKFGVSVIASMFEQAEKLYPTDDSLSSEWSSFIANIIEIIGETPPCVAPCRPIAANTLNQHLNRLSHLKCGRYTNLELLLTDANPSR
;
A
#
# COMPACT_ATOMS: atom_id res chain seq x y z
N MET A 1 -14.50 22.45 -2.02
CA MET A 1 -14.40 21.75 -0.72
C MET A 1 -12.98 21.24 -0.53
N ILE A 2 -12.48 21.06 0.70
CA ILE A 2 -11.04 20.74 0.96
C ILE A 2 -10.49 19.56 0.12
N LEU A 3 -11.32 18.56 -0.21
CA LEU A 3 -10.93 17.46 -1.11
C LEU A 3 -10.48 17.96 -2.49
N SER A 4 -11.20 18.91 -3.09
CA SER A 4 -10.81 19.49 -4.38
C SER A 4 -9.48 20.23 -4.32
N ALA A 5 -9.13 20.80 -3.16
CA ALA A 5 -7.81 21.39 -2.96
C ALA A 5 -6.72 20.31 -2.95
N PHE A 6 -6.93 19.19 -2.28
CA PHE A 6 -5.98 18.06 -2.34
C PHE A 6 -5.86 17.48 -3.75
N LEU A 7 -6.96 17.35 -4.49
CA LEU A 7 -6.91 16.92 -5.89
C LEU A 7 -6.17 17.92 -6.78
N GLN A 8 -6.35 19.23 -6.56
CA GLN A 8 -5.56 20.25 -7.25
C GLN A 8 -4.07 20.12 -6.93
N LEU A 9 -3.71 19.83 -5.67
CA LEU A 9 -2.32 19.61 -5.28
C LEU A 9 -1.71 18.38 -5.97
N ILE A 10 -2.52 17.39 -6.35
CA ILE A 10 -2.06 16.26 -7.18
C ILE A 10 -1.74 16.76 -8.59
N GLN A 11 -2.63 17.54 -9.20
CA GLN A 11 -2.44 18.10 -10.55
C GLN A 11 -1.22 19.04 -10.62
N ASP A 12 -0.98 19.79 -9.55
CA ASP A 12 0.17 20.69 -9.41
C ASP A 12 1.48 19.98 -9.06
N ASP A 13 1.48 18.66 -8.85
CA ASP A 13 2.61 17.87 -8.35
C ASP A 13 3.19 18.38 -7.00
N LYS A 14 2.31 18.92 -6.15
CA LYS A 14 2.63 19.50 -4.84
C LYS A 14 2.13 18.67 -3.66
N LEU A 15 1.36 17.61 -3.90
CA LEU A 15 0.79 16.81 -2.81
C LEU A 15 1.88 16.22 -1.91
N ALA A 16 2.89 15.56 -2.49
CA ALA A 16 3.94 14.90 -1.72
C ALA A 16 4.77 15.89 -0.89
N SER A 17 5.03 17.09 -1.42
CA SER A 17 5.76 18.14 -0.69
C SER A 17 4.97 18.67 0.51
N ILE A 18 3.65 18.91 0.35
CA ILE A 18 2.78 19.33 1.45
C ILE A 18 2.64 18.24 2.50
N LEU A 19 2.43 16.99 2.08
CA LEU A 19 2.30 15.87 3.01
C LEU A 19 3.65 15.46 3.62
N SER A 20 4.80 15.89 3.08
CA SER A 20 6.09 15.74 3.78
C SER A 20 6.15 16.57 5.07
N ILE A 21 5.32 17.62 5.19
CA ILE A 21 5.21 18.50 6.34
C ILE A 21 4.17 17.95 7.32
N ARG A 22 4.49 17.89 8.62
CA ARG A 22 3.59 17.40 9.68
C ARG A 22 2.22 18.10 9.69
N LYS A 23 2.20 19.42 9.48
CA LYS A 23 0.95 20.20 9.38
C LYS A 23 0.07 19.76 8.21
N GLY A 24 0.66 19.46 7.05
CA GLY A 24 -0.06 18.94 5.88
C GLY A 24 -0.69 17.58 6.16
N LYS A 25 0.06 16.65 6.76
CA LYS A 25 -0.47 15.35 7.21
C LYS A 25 -1.61 15.50 8.22
N THR A 26 -1.42 16.38 9.20
CA THR A 26 -2.43 16.64 10.24
C THR A 26 -3.71 17.23 9.65
N LEU A 27 -3.60 18.13 8.67
CA LEU A 27 -4.76 18.68 7.96
C LEU A 27 -5.52 17.56 7.23
N LEU A 28 -4.81 16.70 6.51
CA LEU A 28 -5.42 15.56 5.82
C LEU A 28 -6.11 14.61 6.81
N LEU A 29 -5.43 14.24 7.90
CA LEU A 29 -5.97 13.36 8.95
C LEU A 29 -7.20 13.93 9.64
N ARG A 30 -7.27 15.26 9.84
CA ARG A 30 -8.45 15.92 10.38
C ARG A 30 -9.59 15.97 9.37
N PHE A 31 -9.28 15.99 8.09
CA PHE A 31 -10.27 16.12 7.04
C PHE A 31 -10.92 14.79 6.66
N LEU A 32 -10.13 13.73 6.50
CA LEU A 32 -10.59 12.42 6.03
C LEU A 32 -11.84 11.91 6.80
N PRO A 33 -11.92 11.95 8.14
CA PRO A 33 -13.07 11.44 8.89
C PRO A 33 -14.42 12.01 8.46
N TYR A 34 -14.45 13.27 7.99
CA TYR A 34 -15.67 13.97 7.61
C TYR A 34 -16.12 13.70 6.16
N LEU A 35 -15.31 12.98 5.37
CA LEU A 35 -15.69 12.59 4.02
C LEU A 35 -16.61 11.38 4.03
N ASN A 36 -17.69 11.46 3.25
CA ASN A 36 -18.44 10.26 2.90
C ASN A 36 -17.66 9.45 1.86
N VAL A 37 -17.25 8.24 2.27
CA VAL A 37 -16.48 7.30 1.44
C VAL A 37 -17.27 6.85 0.21
N THR A 38 -18.59 6.71 0.29
CA THR A 38 -19.40 6.25 -0.85
C THR A 38 -19.49 7.32 -1.94
N ASP A 39 -19.71 8.56 -1.53
CA ASP A 39 -19.95 9.69 -2.45
C ASP A 39 -18.66 10.16 -3.12
N HIS A 40 -17.53 9.96 -2.44
CA HIS A 40 -16.20 10.41 -2.89
C HIS A 40 -15.24 9.26 -3.23
N ARG A 41 -15.76 8.07 -3.52
CA ARG A 41 -14.96 6.85 -3.74
C ARG A 41 -13.83 7.06 -4.75
N ASN A 42 -14.13 7.64 -5.91
CA ASN A 42 -13.16 7.81 -7.00
C ASN A 42 -12.12 8.88 -6.67
N GLN A 43 -12.52 9.98 -6.05
CA GLN A 43 -11.61 11.04 -5.61
C GLN A 43 -10.67 10.55 -4.50
N LEU A 44 -11.18 9.70 -3.60
CA LEU A 44 -10.36 9.04 -2.59
C LEU A 44 -9.40 8.03 -3.23
N GLU A 45 -9.83 7.29 -4.26
CA GLU A 45 -8.93 6.43 -5.04
C GLU A 45 -7.77 7.24 -5.64
N GLU A 46 -8.04 8.38 -6.30
CA GLU A 46 -7.00 9.26 -6.83
C GLU A 46 -6.04 9.76 -5.74
N LEU A 47 -6.58 10.16 -4.59
CA LEU A 47 -5.80 10.65 -3.46
C LEU A 47 -4.87 9.56 -2.90
N TRP A 48 -5.38 8.34 -2.67
CA TRP A 48 -4.56 7.24 -2.15
C TRP A 48 -3.48 6.81 -3.14
N ASN A 49 -3.81 6.75 -4.44
CA ASN A 49 -2.83 6.50 -5.49
C ASN A 49 -1.71 7.56 -5.50
N ALA A 50 -2.06 8.84 -5.37
CA ALA A 50 -1.06 9.91 -5.31
C ALA A 50 -0.20 9.86 -4.03
N ILE A 51 -0.79 9.52 -2.88
CA ILE A 51 -0.06 9.28 -1.63
C ILE A 51 0.94 8.13 -1.80
N PHE A 52 0.53 7.03 -2.44
CA PHE A 52 1.39 5.86 -2.65
C PHE A 52 2.51 6.13 -3.66
N ARG A 53 2.24 6.84 -4.75
CA ARG A 53 3.30 7.30 -5.67
C ARG A 53 4.36 8.13 -4.95
N GLY A 54 3.94 9.05 -4.08
CA GLY A 54 4.81 9.94 -3.33
C GLY A 54 5.29 9.42 -1.97
N LEU A 55 5.02 8.16 -1.61
CA LEU A 55 5.14 7.70 -0.22
C LEU A 55 6.55 7.88 0.36
N ALA A 56 7.59 7.58 -0.41
CA ALA A 56 8.97 7.76 0.03
C ALA A 56 9.31 9.23 0.37
N ILE A 57 8.74 10.18 -0.36
CA ILE A 57 8.93 11.62 -0.11
C ILE A 57 8.13 12.06 1.13
N ILE A 58 6.88 11.62 1.21
CA ILE A 58 5.95 11.97 2.30
C ILE A 58 6.47 11.46 3.66
N GLY A 59 6.99 10.23 3.68
CA GLY A 59 7.40 9.53 4.89
C GLY A 59 8.80 9.87 5.39
N ARG A 60 9.68 10.45 4.57
CA ARG A 60 11.11 10.63 4.91
C ARG A 60 11.37 11.40 6.21
N ARG A 61 10.57 12.42 6.51
CA ARG A 61 10.82 13.35 7.64
C ARG A 61 9.91 13.14 8.85
N ASP A 62 8.89 12.27 8.74
CA ASP A 62 7.89 12.08 9.80
C ASP A 62 7.07 10.79 9.53
N SER A 63 7.78 9.68 9.43
CA SER A 63 7.23 8.38 9.03
C SER A 63 6.25 7.80 10.06
N HIS A 64 6.43 8.12 11.35
CA HIS A 64 5.56 7.63 12.43
C HIS A 64 4.13 8.17 12.33
N HIS A 65 3.93 9.39 11.82
CA HIS A 65 2.58 9.95 11.64
C HIS A 65 1.80 9.29 10.51
N LEU A 66 2.46 8.59 9.59
CA LEU A 66 1.78 7.90 8.50
C LEU A 66 0.85 6.80 8.99
N ILE A 67 1.15 6.17 10.12
CA ILE A 67 0.31 5.09 10.64
C ILE A 67 -1.10 5.55 10.98
N SER A 68 -1.28 6.84 11.29
CA SER A 68 -2.61 7.41 11.55
C SER A 68 -3.49 7.45 10.29
N LEU A 69 -2.89 7.39 9.09
CA LEU A 69 -3.64 7.31 7.83
C LEU A 69 -4.21 5.91 7.61
N HIS A 70 -3.70 4.88 8.31
CA HIS A 70 -4.12 3.49 8.11
C HIS A 70 -5.62 3.28 8.37
N SER A 71 -6.16 3.85 9.45
CA SER A 71 -7.59 3.70 9.76
C SER A 71 -8.49 4.31 8.69
N GLU A 72 -8.09 5.47 8.15
CA GLU A 72 -8.81 6.16 7.10
C GLU A 72 -8.69 5.46 5.75
N PHE A 73 -7.50 4.93 5.45
CA PHE A 73 -7.29 4.06 4.30
C PHE A 73 -8.18 2.83 4.40
N GLN A 74 -8.17 2.11 5.52
CA GLN A 74 -8.97 0.91 5.72
C GLN A 74 -10.47 1.20 5.58
N ARG A 75 -10.95 2.29 6.19
CA ARG A 75 -12.36 2.71 6.09
C ARG A 75 -12.79 2.92 4.64
N TRP A 76 -11.91 3.47 3.80
CA TRP A 76 -12.17 3.57 2.36
C TRP A 76 -12.04 2.22 1.66
N PHE A 77 -10.97 1.49 1.94
CA PHE A 77 -10.59 0.25 1.27
C PHE A 77 -11.58 -0.90 1.51
N ASP A 78 -12.22 -0.94 2.69
CA ASP A 78 -13.28 -1.91 3.00
C ASP A 78 -14.50 -1.77 2.05
N THR A 79 -14.67 -0.60 1.42
CA THR A 79 -15.74 -0.37 0.42
C THR A 79 -15.35 -0.78 -1.00
N VAL A 80 -14.08 -1.16 -1.22
CA VAL A 80 -13.55 -1.57 -2.52
C VAL A 80 -13.96 -3.01 -2.82
N GLN A 81 -14.76 -3.18 -3.86
CA GLN A 81 -15.25 -4.49 -4.32
C GLN A 81 -14.71 -4.86 -5.71
N ASN A 82 -13.67 -4.17 -6.18
CA ASN A 82 -13.09 -4.36 -7.51
C ASN A 82 -11.57 -4.57 -7.42
N PHE A 83 -11.09 -5.67 -7.99
CA PHE A 83 -9.67 -6.00 -8.05
C PHE A 83 -8.84 -4.94 -8.79
N ASN A 84 -9.40 -4.29 -9.82
CA ASN A 84 -8.70 -3.26 -10.58
C ASN A 84 -8.27 -2.05 -9.71
N THR A 85 -9.04 -1.71 -8.66
CA THR A 85 -8.63 -0.67 -7.70
C THR A 85 -7.41 -1.11 -6.90
N ILE A 86 -7.36 -2.37 -6.44
CA ILE A 86 -6.20 -2.94 -5.75
C ILE A 86 -4.97 -2.89 -6.67
N PHE A 87 -5.17 -3.27 -7.93
CA PHE A 87 -4.11 -3.26 -8.93
C PHE A 87 -3.55 -1.85 -9.17
N ARG A 88 -4.41 -0.84 -9.28
CA ARG A 88 -3.97 0.57 -9.41
C ARG A 88 -3.15 1.06 -8.22
N LEU A 89 -3.50 0.66 -6.99
CA LEU A 89 -2.71 0.99 -5.80
C LEU A 89 -1.33 0.30 -5.83
N ALA A 90 -1.28 -0.96 -6.24
CA ALA A 90 -0.03 -1.72 -6.41
C ALA A 90 0.89 -1.06 -7.44
N ARG A 91 0.31 -0.64 -8.56
CA ARG A 91 1.00 0.12 -9.60
C ARG A 91 1.53 1.45 -9.09
N SER A 92 0.72 2.21 -8.35
CA SER A 92 1.15 3.48 -7.75
C SER A 92 2.35 3.34 -6.80
N LEU A 93 2.45 2.24 -6.04
CA LEU A 93 3.66 1.95 -5.25
C LEU A 93 4.86 1.63 -6.16
N SER A 94 4.61 0.86 -7.22
CA SER A 94 5.63 0.33 -8.14
C SER A 94 6.13 1.32 -9.18
N ASP A 95 5.38 2.38 -9.49
CA ASP A 95 5.76 3.38 -10.50
C ASP A 95 7.10 4.05 -10.18
N SER A 96 7.45 4.11 -8.89
CA SER A 96 8.72 4.63 -8.39
C SER A 96 9.82 3.57 -8.22
N ALA A 97 9.59 2.32 -8.62
CA ALA A 97 10.53 1.22 -8.42
C ALA A 97 11.87 1.45 -9.14
N ASN A 98 11.84 2.11 -10.31
CA ASN A 98 13.02 2.46 -11.09
C ASN A 98 13.76 3.70 -10.56
N GLN A 99 13.23 4.39 -9.55
CA GLN A 99 13.90 5.52 -8.92
C GLN A 99 14.96 5.03 -7.92
N PRO A 100 15.97 5.85 -7.59
CA PRO A 100 16.91 5.52 -6.52
C PRO A 100 16.16 5.14 -5.23
N ILE A 101 16.68 4.18 -4.46
CA ILE A 101 16.01 3.61 -3.26
C ILE A 101 15.39 4.69 -2.35
N LYS A 102 16.08 5.83 -2.16
CA LYS A 102 15.58 6.96 -1.37
C LYS A 102 14.22 7.53 -1.81
N ASN A 103 13.84 7.35 -3.07
CA ASN A 103 12.61 7.82 -3.70
C ASN A 103 11.70 6.65 -4.15
N ASN A 104 12.09 5.40 -3.88
CA ASN A 104 11.30 4.23 -4.22
C ASN A 104 10.24 4.01 -3.12
N SER A 105 8.99 4.31 -3.45
CA SER A 105 7.84 4.22 -2.57
C SER A 105 7.51 2.79 -2.16
N LEU A 106 7.73 1.80 -3.03
CA LEU A 106 7.55 0.39 -2.68
C LEU A 106 8.60 -0.05 -1.65
N ALA A 107 9.88 0.25 -1.87
CA ALA A 107 10.94 -0.06 -0.91
C ALA A 107 10.73 0.66 0.43
N PHE A 108 10.28 1.91 0.40
CA PHE A 108 9.89 2.62 1.62
C PHE A 108 8.67 1.97 2.31
N ALA A 109 7.65 1.55 1.55
CA ALA A 109 6.47 0.89 2.11
C ALA A 109 6.83 -0.38 2.87
N LEU A 110 7.74 -1.19 2.34
CA LEU A 110 8.19 -2.45 2.93
C LEU A 110 9.01 -2.30 4.22
N THR A 111 9.53 -1.09 4.49
CA THR A 111 10.28 -0.75 5.71
C THR A 111 9.50 0.14 6.66
N ASN A 112 8.21 0.39 6.38
CA ASN A 112 7.36 1.29 7.14
C ASN A 112 6.06 0.63 7.57
N LYS A 113 5.68 0.79 8.85
CA LYS A 113 4.47 0.17 9.42
C LYS A 113 3.18 0.50 8.65
N PHE A 114 3.01 1.74 8.17
CA PHE A 114 1.84 2.11 7.37
C PHE A 114 1.85 1.39 6.03
N GLY A 115 2.99 1.40 5.33
CA GLY A 115 3.14 0.73 4.03
C GLY A 115 2.89 -0.77 4.10
N VAL A 116 3.50 -1.46 5.07
CA VAL A 116 3.29 -2.92 5.25
C VAL A 116 1.84 -3.23 5.63
N SER A 117 1.17 -2.38 6.42
CA SER A 117 -0.24 -2.57 6.76
C SER A 117 -1.17 -2.42 5.56
N VAL A 118 -0.87 -1.46 4.68
CA VAL A 118 -1.58 -1.29 3.39
C VAL A 118 -1.38 -2.51 2.50
N ILE A 119 -0.12 -2.97 2.34
CA ILE A 119 0.20 -4.13 1.52
C ILE A 119 -0.51 -5.38 2.07
N ALA A 120 -0.49 -5.59 3.39
CA ALA A 120 -1.19 -6.70 4.02
C ALA A 120 -2.70 -6.68 3.69
N SER A 121 -3.33 -5.51 3.81
CA SER A 121 -4.75 -5.32 3.48
C SER A 121 -5.02 -5.59 2.00
N MET A 122 -4.12 -5.17 1.11
CA MET A 122 -4.23 -5.43 -0.33
C MET A 122 -4.19 -6.92 -0.65
N PHE A 123 -3.30 -7.70 -0.01
CA PHE A 123 -3.26 -9.16 -0.19
C PHE A 123 -4.55 -9.83 0.30
N GLU A 124 -5.07 -9.45 1.47
CA GLU A 124 -6.34 -10.00 1.97
C GLU A 124 -7.51 -9.72 1.02
N GLN A 125 -7.59 -8.49 0.50
CA GLN A 125 -8.65 -8.11 -0.42
C GLN A 125 -8.46 -8.72 -1.81
N ALA A 126 -7.21 -8.85 -2.26
CA ALA A 126 -6.85 -9.51 -3.51
C ALA A 126 -7.25 -10.99 -3.50
N GLU A 127 -7.11 -11.67 -2.36
CA GLU A 127 -7.52 -13.07 -2.24
C GLU A 127 -9.04 -13.26 -2.30
N LYS A 128 -9.81 -12.32 -1.71
CA LYS A 128 -11.28 -12.32 -1.76
C LYS A 128 -11.82 -12.05 -3.16
N LEU A 129 -11.19 -11.13 -3.89
CA LEU A 129 -11.65 -10.63 -5.19
C LEU A 129 -10.93 -11.25 -6.39
N TYR A 130 -10.05 -12.21 -6.16
CA TYR A 130 -9.04 -12.72 -7.09
C TYR A 130 -9.45 -12.67 -8.57
N PRO A 131 -8.61 -12.10 -9.46
CA PRO A 131 -9.03 -11.77 -10.81
C PRO A 131 -9.31 -13.04 -11.60
N THR A 132 -10.38 -13.04 -12.38
CA THR A 132 -10.63 -14.06 -13.41
C THR A 132 -9.91 -13.73 -14.73
N ASP A 133 -9.29 -12.56 -14.83
CA ASP A 133 -8.52 -12.09 -15.98
C ASP A 133 -7.04 -12.43 -15.82
N ASP A 134 -6.51 -13.21 -16.77
CA ASP A 134 -5.13 -13.68 -16.78
C ASP A 134 -4.10 -12.53 -16.84
N SER A 135 -4.44 -11.42 -17.50
CA SER A 135 -3.55 -10.27 -17.61
C SER A 135 -3.33 -9.58 -16.26
N LEU A 136 -4.43 -9.30 -15.55
CA LEU A 136 -4.40 -8.74 -14.20
C LEU A 136 -3.72 -9.67 -13.21
N SER A 137 -3.91 -10.99 -13.36
CA SER A 137 -3.22 -12.00 -12.55
C SER A 137 -1.69 -11.95 -12.77
N SER A 138 -1.25 -11.84 -14.02
CA SER A 138 0.18 -11.74 -14.36
C SER A 138 0.83 -10.47 -13.81
N GLU A 139 0.18 -9.32 -13.96
CA GLU A 139 0.71 -8.04 -13.44
C GLU A 139 0.74 -8.02 -11.90
N TRP A 140 -0.30 -8.53 -11.25
CA TRP A 140 -0.33 -8.69 -9.79
C TRP A 140 0.78 -9.61 -9.28
N SER A 141 1.02 -10.71 -9.98
CA SER A 141 2.11 -11.62 -9.61
C SER A 141 3.50 -11.00 -9.80
N SER A 142 3.66 -10.16 -10.83
CA SER A 142 4.89 -9.37 -11.04
C SER A 142 5.11 -8.37 -9.91
N PHE A 143 4.05 -7.74 -9.41
CA PHE A 143 4.12 -6.89 -8.22
C PHE A 143 4.60 -7.66 -6.98
N ILE A 144 4.08 -8.87 -6.76
CA ILE A 144 4.51 -9.73 -5.65
C ILE A 144 5.98 -10.17 -5.82
N ALA A 145 6.40 -10.51 -7.04
CA ALA A 145 7.79 -10.81 -7.34
C ALA A 145 8.72 -9.64 -6.98
N ASN A 146 8.35 -8.41 -7.33
CA ASN A 146 9.10 -7.21 -6.98
C ASN A 146 9.19 -7.00 -5.47
N ILE A 147 8.11 -7.26 -4.72
CA ILE A 147 8.14 -7.21 -3.25
C ILE A 147 9.17 -8.19 -2.71
N ILE A 148 9.14 -9.44 -3.18
CA ILE A 148 10.06 -10.50 -2.74
C ILE A 148 11.51 -10.12 -3.05
N GLU A 149 11.77 -9.56 -4.22
CA GLU A 149 13.10 -9.08 -4.62
C GLU A 149 13.60 -7.95 -3.71
N ILE A 150 12.74 -6.97 -3.40
CA ILE A 150 13.12 -5.82 -2.56
C ILE A 150 13.36 -6.22 -1.10
N ILE A 151 12.55 -7.13 -0.55
CA ILE A 151 12.76 -7.66 0.81
C ILE A 151 14.10 -8.42 0.88
N GLY A 152 14.40 -9.19 -0.18
CA GLY A 152 15.61 -9.99 -0.26
C GLY A 152 15.70 -11.02 0.88
N GLU A 153 16.91 -11.29 1.34
CA GLU A 153 17.18 -12.30 2.37
C GLU A 153 17.12 -11.75 3.80
N THR A 154 17.00 -10.42 3.96
CA THR A 154 17.03 -9.80 5.29
C THR A 154 15.66 -9.95 5.97
N PRO A 155 15.61 -10.42 7.23
CA PRO A 155 14.36 -10.49 7.97
C PRO A 155 13.71 -9.11 8.13
N PRO A 156 12.38 -9.03 8.06
CA PRO A 156 11.66 -7.77 8.17
C PRO A 156 11.74 -7.20 9.60
N CYS A 157 11.96 -5.89 9.71
CA CYS A 157 12.06 -5.15 10.98
C CYS A 157 10.76 -4.39 11.35
N VAL A 158 9.69 -4.59 10.58
CA VAL A 158 8.38 -3.96 10.77
C VAL A 158 7.29 -5.01 10.58
N ALA A 159 6.19 -4.86 11.31
CA ALA A 159 5.02 -5.72 11.22
C ALA A 159 3.74 -4.91 10.95
N PRO A 160 2.78 -5.41 10.15
CA PRO A 160 1.55 -4.71 9.85
C PRO A 160 0.65 -4.55 11.09
N CYS A 161 -0.23 -3.54 11.07
CA CYS A 161 -1.25 -3.33 12.10
C CYS A 161 -2.22 -4.50 12.21
N ARG A 162 -2.55 -5.09 11.06
CA ARG A 162 -3.41 -6.28 10.93
C ARG A 162 -2.68 -7.24 10.01
N PRO A 163 -1.99 -8.25 10.56
CA PRO A 163 -1.34 -9.26 9.74
C PRO A 163 -2.35 -10.18 9.10
N ILE A 164 -1.93 -10.74 7.97
CA ILE A 164 -2.67 -11.72 7.21
C ILE A 164 -2.57 -13.07 7.93
N ALA A 165 -3.68 -13.81 7.96
CA ALA A 165 -3.63 -15.21 8.34
C ALA A 165 -2.70 -16.00 7.38
N ALA A 166 -1.75 -16.77 7.91
CA ALA A 166 -0.81 -17.55 7.11
C ALA A 166 -1.50 -18.45 6.06
N ASN A 167 -2.64 -19.04 6.40
CA ASN A 167 -3.42 -19.85 5.45
C ASN A 167 -3.95 -19.02 4.26
N THR A 168 -4.39 -17.79 4.49
CA THR A 168 -4.85 -16.88 3.43
C THR A 168 -3.69 -16.47 2.53
N LEU A 169 -2.52 -16.15 3.11
CA LEU A 169 -1.32 -15.84 2.34
C LEU A 169 -0.87 -17.05 1.50
N ASN A 170 -0.83 -18.24 2.09
CA ASN A 170 -0.45 -19.47 1.39
C ASN A 170 -1.42 -19.81 0.25
N GLN A 171 -2.72 -19.69 0.51
CA GLN A 171 -3.75 -19.86 -0.53
C GLN A 171 -3.53 -18.88 -1.68
N HIS A 172 -3.25 -17.61 -1.36
CA HIS A 172 -3.00 -16.59 -2.35
C HIS A 172 -1.76 -16.87 -3.20
N LEU A 173 -0.64 -17.22 -2.56
CA LEU A 173 0.62 -17.54 -3.24
C LEU A 173 0.51 -18.79 -4.11
N ASN A 174 -0.24 -19.81 -3.68
CA ASN A 174 -0.47 -21.02 -4.46
C ASN A 174 -1.22 -20.77 -5.78
N ARG A 175 -2.02 -19.71 -5.87
CA ARG A 175 -2.68 -19.32 -7.13
C ARG A 175 -1.71 -18.70 -8.14
N LEU A 176 -0.56 -18.21 -7.68
CA LEU A 176 0.46 -17.57 -8.50
C LEU A 176 1.48 -18.63 -8.97
N SER A 177 1.04 -19.48 -9.89
CA SER A 177 1.71 -20.72 -10.34
C SER A 177 3.18 -20.58 -10.80
N HIS A 178 3.66 -19.37 -11.07
CA HIS A 178 5.00 -19.07 -11.55
C HIS A 178 5.95 -18.55 -10.45
N LEU A 179 5.44 -18.24 -9.25
CA LEU A 179 6.28 -17.88 -8.12
C LEU A 179 6.69 -19.20 -7.40
N LYS A 180 7.99 -19.43 -7.18
CA LYS A 180 8.50 -20.70 -6.58
C LYS A 180 8.57 -20.61 -5.05
N CYS A 181 8.09 -21.69 -4.40
CA CYS A 181 7.92 -21.93 -2.95
C CYS A 181 9.07 -21.54 -2.01
N GLY A 182 10.32 -21.46 -2.47
CA GLY A 182 11.49 -21.20 -1.61
C GLY A 182 11.76 -19.73 -1.25
N ARG A 183 11.04 -18.76 -1.82
CA ARG A 183 11.34 -17.32 -1.65
C ARG A 183 10.38 -16.55 -0.75
N TYR A 184 9.43 -17.23 -0.09
CA TYR A 184 8.35 -16.56 0.63
C TYR A 184 8.57 -16.40 2.12
N THR A 185 9.60 -17.02 2.70
CA THR A 185 9.81 -16.99 4.16
C THR A 185 9.83 -15.56 4.69
N ASN A 186 10.55 -14.65 4.02
CA ASN A 186 10.60 -13.25 4.46
C ASN A 186 9.31 -12.47 4.15
N LEU A 187 8.57 -12.85 3.11
CA LEU A 187 7.25 -12.29 2.83
C LEU A 187 6.21 -12.72 3.89
N GLU A 188 6.24 -13.99 4.28
CA GLU A 188 5.42 -14.56 5.34
C GLU A 188 5.75 -13.90 6.68
N LEU A 189 7.05 -13.80 7.02
CA LEU A 189 7.50 -13.06 8.20
C LEU A 189 7.05 -11.60 8.12
N LEU A 190 7.04 -10.96 6.95
CA LEU A 190 6.66 -9.55 6.83
C LEU A 190 5.17 -9.34 7.07
N LEU A 191 4.32 -10.20 6.49
CA LEU A 191 2.88 -9.95 6.38
C LEU A 191 2.03 -10.69 7.42
N THR A 192 2.56 -11.69 8.12
CA THR A 192 1.79 -12.55 9.03
C THR A 192 2.18 -12.36 10.50
N ASP A 193 1.49 -13.06 11.40
CA ASP A 193 1.79 -13.11 12.82
C ASP A 193 3.12 -13.81 13.17
N ALA A 194 3.78 -14.44 12.20
CA ALA A 194 5.10 -15.02 12.38
C ALA A 194 6.21 -13.96 12.55
N ASN A 195 5.91 -12.68 12.33
CA ASN A 195 6.88 -11.59 12.48
C ASN A 195 7.34 -11.42 13.94
N PRO A 196 8.64 -11.53 14.24
CA PRO A 196 9.16 -11.34 15.60
C PRO A 196 9.14 -9.88 16.06
N SER A 197 8.96 -8.91 15.15
CA SER A 197 8.98 -7.46 15.43
C SER A 197 7.62 -6.90 15.88
N ARG A 198 6.66 -7.77 16.24
CA ARG A 198 5.31 -7.41 16.66
C ARG A 198 5.24 -6.69 18.00
#